data_AF-A0A356L4U9-F1
#
_entry.id   AF-A0A356L4U9-F1
#
_cell.length_a   1.000
_cell.length_b   1.000
_cell.length_c   1.000
_cell.angle_alpha   90.00
_cell.angle_beta   90.00
_cell.angle_gamma   90.00
#
_symmetry.space_group_name_H-M   'P 1'
#
loop_
_entity.id
_entity.type
_entity.pdbx_description
1 polymer ?
#
loop_
_entity_poly.entity_id
_entity_poly.type
_entity_poly.pdbx_seq_one_letter_code
_entity_poly.pdbx_strand_id
1 'polypeptide(L)'
;MSKSRALINELLVDVFNNILGIEEDVIKTRGVKLSVKEVHILEAVRNSREPTMSAIAKRLRITTGTLTASIDRLVAKKFVIRANDETD
;
A
#
# COMPACT_ATOMS: atom_id res chain seq x y z
N MET A 1 -7.48 33.61 -1.02
CA MET A 1 -8.10 32.31 -1.34
C MET A 1 -9.59 32.38 -1.01
N SER A 2 -10.49 31.81 -1.83
CA SER A 2 -11.93 31.77 -1.52
C SER A 2 -12.18 30.98 -0.22
N LYS A 3 -12.95 31.54 0.72
CA LYS A 3 -13.27 30.89 2.01
C LYS A 3 -13.82 29.47 1.82
N SER A 4 -14.66 29.26 0.81
CA SER A 4 -15.22 27.94 0.50
C SER A 4 -14.15 26.94 0.06
N ARG A 5 -13.15 27.37 -0.73
CA ARG A 5 -12.04 26.50 -1.14
C ARG A 5 -11.18 26.08 0.04
N ALA A 6 -10.95 26.99 1.00
CA ALA A 6 -10.19 26.68 2.21
C ALA A 6 -10.92 25.66 3.09
N LEU A 7 -12.22 25.87 3.32
CA LEU A 7 -13.06 24.94 4.08
C LEU A 7 -13.12 23.54 3.45
N ILE A 8 -13.30 23.46 2.12
CA ILE A 8 -13.30 22.16 1.43
C ILE A 8 -11.95 21.45 1.61
N ASN A 9 -10.84 22.18 1.50
CA ASN A 9 -9.53 21.59 1.67
C ASN A 9 -9.32 21.05 3.09
N GLU A 10 -9.72 21.81 4.11
CA GLU A 10 -9.68 21.39 5.52
C GLU A 10 -10.48 20.10 5.74
N LEU A 11 -11.74 20.07 5.28
CA LEU A 11 -12.58 18.88 5.41
C LEU A 11 -12.00 17.65 4.70
N LEU A 12 -11.42 17.83 3.50
CA LEU A 12 -10.79 16.72 2.77
C LEU A 12 -9.55 16.18 3.50
N VAL A 13 -8.73 17.08 4.06
CA VAL A 13 -7.55 16.71 4.85
C VAL A 13 -7.97 15.95 6.11
N ASP A 14 -8.98 16.44 6.82
CA ASP A 14 -9.47 15.82 8.05
C ASP A 14 -10.06 14.44 7.77
N VAL A 15 -10.90 14.30 6.74
CA VAL A 15 -11.46 13.00 6.35
C VAL A 15 -10.36 12.03 5.96
N PHE A 16 -9.37 12.46 5.18
CA PHE A 16 -8.26 11.61 4.77
C PHE A 16 -7.44 11.13 5.98
N ASN A 17 -7.10 12.03 6.90
CA ASN A 17 -6.34 11.68 8.11
C ASN A 17 -7.13 10.75 9.04
N ASN A 18 -8.44 10.96 9.18
CA ASN A 18 -9.30 10.08 9.95
C ASN A 18 -9.35 8.67 9.36
N ILE A 19 -9.45 8.54 8.03
CA ILE A 19 -9.41 7.24 7.35
C ILE A 19 -8.09 6.52 7.64
N LEU A 20 -6.96 7.21 7.50
CA LEU A 20 -5.64 6.63 7.79
C LEU A 20 -5.51 6.18 9.25
N GLY A 21 -6.01 7.00 10.19
CA GLY A 21 -5.98 6.68 11.62
C GLY A 21 -6.81 5.44 11.96
N ILE A 22 -8.03 5.34 11.41
CA ILE A 22 -8.90 4.18 11.60
C ILE A 22 -8.26 2.91 11.03
N GLU A 23 -7.67 2.98 9.83
CA GLU A 23 -7.01 1.83 9.21
C GLU A 23 -5.81 1.34 10.03
N GLU A 24 -4.98 2.26 10.51
CA GLU A 24 -3.84 1.93 11.36
C GLU A 24 -4.27 1.30 12.70
N ASP A 25 -5.32 1.83 13.33
CA ASP A 25 -5.87 1.28 14.57
C ASP A 25 -6.44 -0.12 14.38
N VAL A 26 -7.21 -0.36 13.32
CA VAL A 26 -7.78 -1.69 13.02
C VAL A 26 -6.68 -2.72 12.77
N ILE A 27 -5.61 -2.37 12.05
CA ILE A 27 -4.48 -3.27 11.82
C ILE A 27 -3.78 -3.62 13.14
N LYS A 28 -3.53 -2.62 14.00
CA LYS A 28 -2.86 -2.82 15.31
C LYS A 28 -3.71 -3.66 16.25
N THR A 29 -4.98 -3.33 16.41
CA THR A 29 -5.92 -4.02 17.32
C THR A 29 -6.15 -5.48 16.94
N ARG A 30 -6.07 -5.81 15.64
CA ARG A 30 -6.13 -7.20 15.14
C ARG A 30 -4.81 -7.96 15.30
N GLY A 31 -3.77 -7.35 15.87
CA GLY A 31 -2.46 -8.00 16.07
C GLY A 31 -1.66 -8.23 14.79
N VAL A 32 -1.98 -7.51 13.70
CA VAL A 32 -1.27 -7.62 12.42
C VAL A 32 0.10 -6.97 12.54
N LYS A 33 1.17 -7.74 12.29
CA LYS A 33 2.58 -7.28 12.39
C LYS A 33 3.11 -6.61 11.12
N LEU A 34 2.21 -6.14 10.26
CA LEU A 34 2.51 -5.49 8.99
C LEU A 34 2.10 -4.02 9.06
N SER A 35 2.85 -3.17 8.37
CA SER A 35 2.42 -1.79 8.14
C SER A 35 1.22 -1.73 7.19
N VAL A 36 0.43 -0.65 7.26
CA VAL A 36 -0.67 -0.37 6.31
C VAL A 36 -0.21 -0.50 4.85
N LYS A 37 0.97 0.04 4.54
CA LYS A 37 1.58 -0.03 3.20
C LYS A 37 1.86 -1.48 2.76
N GLU A 38 2.42 -2.29 3.65
CA GLU A 38 2.66 -3.71 3.39
C GLU A 38 1.35 -4.47 3.15
N VAL A 39 0.29 -4.15 3.90
CA VAL A 39 -1.05 -4.73 3.68
C VAL A 39 -1.61 -4.36 2.31
N HIS A 40 -1.51 -3.10 1.88
CA HIS A 40 -1.94 -2.69 0.53
C HIS A 40 -1.13 -3.36 -0.58
N ILE A 41 0.17 -3.61 -0.36
CA ILE A 41 0.98 -4.36 -1.32
C ILE A 41 0.47 -5.79 -1.43
N LEU A 42 0.21 -6.46 -0.30
CA LEU A 42 -0.36 -7.82 -0.30
C LEU A 42 -1.72 -7.86 -0.98
N GLU A 43 -2.57 -6.86 -0.76
CA GLU A 43 -3.85 -6.72 -1.45
C GLU A 43 -3.67 -6.55 -2.96
N ALA A 44 -2.76 -5.66 -3.39
CA ALA A 44 -2.49 -5.43 -4.80
C ALA A 44 -1.95 -6.69 -5.49
N VAL A 45 -1.07 -7.44 -4.83
CA VAL A 45 -0.56 -8.73 -5.31
C VAL A 45 -1.70 -9.74 -5.41
N ARG A 46 -2.51 -9.90 -4.36
CA ARG A 46 -3.64 -10.86 -4.33
C ARG A 46 -4.69 -10.56 -5.39
N ASN A 47 -4.95 -9.29 -5.66
CA ASN A 47 -5.98 -8.84 -6.59
C ASN A 47 -5.45 -8.63 -8.03
N SER A 48 -4.20 -9.00 -8.31
CA SER A 48 -3.64 -8.94 -9.67
C SER A 48 -3.70 -10.31 -10.34
N ARG A 49 -4.09 -10.34 -11.62
CA ARG A 49 -4.02 -11.55 -12.45
C ARG A 49 -2.56 -11.91 -12.79
N GLU A 50 -1.75 -10.89 -13.04
CA GLU A 50 -0.31 -11.00 -13.32
C GLU A 50 0.42 -10.04 -12.36
N PRO A 51 0.90 -10.53 -11.21
CA PRO A 51 1.49 -9.69 -10.16
C PRO A 51 2.97 -9.33 -10.46
N THR A 52 3.27 -8.82 -11.66
CA THR A 52 4.63 -8.37 -11.99
C THR A 52 4.98 -7.11 -11.20
N MET A 53 6.28 -6.92 -10.89
CA MET A 53 6.75 -5.75 -10.13
C MET A 53 6.31 -4.42 -10.76
N SER A 54 6.43 -4.32 -12.09
CA SER A 54 6.02 -3.11 -12.84
C SER A 54 4.51 -2.87 -12.76
N ALA A 55 3.69 -3.91 -12.87
CA ALA A 55 2.23 -3.80 -12.79
C ALA A 55 1.77 -3.37 -11.39
N ILE A 56 2.33 -3.99 -10.34
CA ILE A 56 1.99 -3.66 -8.95
C ILE A 56 2.45 -2.24 -8.60
N ALA A 57 3.66 -1.84 -8.99
CA ALA A 57 4.17 -0.49 -8.73
C ALA A 57 3.30 0.58 -9.41
N LYS A 58 2.91 0.34 -10.67
CA LYS A 58 2.00 1.21 -11.42
C LYS A 58 0.62 1.31 -10.76
N ARG A 59 0.06 0.18 -10.30
CA ARG A 59 -1.25 0.15 -9.62
C ARG A 59 -1.23 0.95 -8.32
N LEU A 60 -0.16 0.82 -7.54
CA LEU A 60 0.01 1.52 -6.26
C LEU A 60 0.53 2.96 -6.42
N ARG A 61 0.84 3.40 -7.65
CA ARG A 61 1.41 4.72 -7.97
C ARG A 61 2.70 5.04 -7.18
N ILE A 62 3.57 4.04 -7.06
CA ILE A 62 4.90 4.16 -6.45
C ILE A 62 5.98 3.77 -7.44
N THR A 63 7.24 4.07 -7.11
CA THR A 63 8.37 3.62 -7.93
C THR A 63 8.61 2.11 -7.74
N THR A 64 9.21 1.48 -8.74
CA THR A 64 9.66 0.08 -8.63
C THR A 64 10.66 -0.10 -7.50
N GLY A 65 11.55 0.87 -7.26
CA GLY A 65 12.48 0.85 -6.13
C GLY A 65 11.79 0.82 -4.76
N THR A 66 10.75 1.64 -4.57
CA THR A 66 9.94 1.62 -3.34
C THR A 66 9.21 0.29 -3.16
N LEU A 67 8.67 -0.27 -4.24
CA LEU A 67 8.02 -1.58 -4.21
C LEU A 67 9.03 -2.68 -3.88
N THR A 68 10.19 -2.72 -4.53
CA THR A 68 11.26 -3.70 -4.29
C THR A 68 11.64 -3.76 -2.83
N ALA A 69 11.96 -2.62 -2.21
CA ALA A 69 12.32 -2.59 -0.80
C ALA A 69 11.20 -3.10 0.12
N SER A 70 9.93 -2.91 -0.26
CA SER A 70 8.78 -3.40 0.51
C SER A 70 8.54 -4.89 0.30
N ILE A 71 8.70 -5.38 -0.93
CA ILE A 71 8.62 -6.79 -1.28
C ILE A 71 9.74 -7.57 -0.60
N ASP A 72 10.97 -7.07 -0.56
CA ASP A 72 12.10 -7.74 0.11
C ASP A 72 11.79 -7.97 1.61
N ARG A 73 11.20 -6.97 2.28
CA ARG A 73 10.74 -7.11 3.67
C ARG A 73 9.62 -8.13 3.80
N LEU A 74 8.64 -8.12 2.89
CA LEU A 74 7.52 -9.06 2.88
C LEU A 74 7.98 -10.51 2.62
N VAL A 75 8.98 -10.71 1.77
CA VAL A 75 9.64 -12.00 1.52
C VAL A 75 10.36 -12.48 2.78
N ALA A 76 11.16 -11.61 3.43
CA ALA A 76 11.82 -11.93 4.69
C ALA A 76 10.83 -12.32 5.80
N LYS A 77 9.66 -11.65 5.84
CA LYS A 77 8.54 -11.96 6.73
C LYS A 77 7.69 -13.16 6.27
N LYS A 78 8.00 -13.78 5.13
CA LYS A 78 7.31 -14.94 4.53
C LYS A 78 5.85 -14.70 4.14
N PHE A 79 5.48 -13.48 3.79
CA PHE A 79 4.13 -13.14 3.30
C PHE A 79 3.99 -13.21 1.78
N VAL A 80 5.11 -13.18 1.04
CA VAL A 80 5.13 -13.25 -0.43
C VAL A 80 6.33 -14.07 -0.87
N ILE A 81 6.23 -14.72 -2.02
CA ILE A 81 7.33 -15.42 -2.68
C ILE A 81 7.55 -14.73 -4.03
N ARG A 82 8.82 -14.52 -4.38
CA ARG A 82 9.20 -14.03 -5.71
C ARG A 82 9.56 -15.24 -6.56
N ALA A 83 8.84 -15.40 -7.67
CA ALA A 83 9.21 -16.34 -8.72
C ALA A 83 9.92 -15.56 -9.84
N ASN A 84 11.00 -16.13 -10.36
CA ASN A 84 11.53 -15.70 -11.65
C ASN A 84 10.76 -16.47 -12.71
N ASP A 85 10.39 -15.81 -13.79
CA ASP A 85 9.91 -16.52 -14.97
C ASP A 85 11.13 -17.21 -15.59
N GLU A 86 11.09 -18.53 -15.78
CA GLU A 86 12.22 -19.29 -16.36
C GLU A 86 12.49 -18.93 -17.83
N THR A 87 11.61 -18.09 -18.41
CA THR A 87 11.63 -17.64 -19.81
C THR A 87 12.25 -16.25 -20.02
N ASP A 88 12.79 -15.61 -18.97
CA ASP A 88 13.62 -14.39 -19.05
C ASP A 88 15.13 -14.70 -18.92
#